data_AF-A0A3N5HWT2-F1
#
_entry.id   AF-A0A3N5HWT2-F1
#
_cell.length_a   1.000
_cell.length_b   1.000
_cell.length_c   1.000
_cell.angle_alpha   90.00
_cell.angle_beta   90.00
_cell.angle_gamma   90.00
#
_symmetry.space_group_name_H-M   'P 1'
#
loop_
_entity.id
_entity.type
_entity.pdbx_description
1 polymer ?
#
loop_
_entity_poly.entity_id
_entity_poly.type
_entity_poly.pdbx_seq_one_letter_code
_entity_poly.pdbx_strand_id
1 'polypeptide(L)'
;MSVYTIIGARLLSGTNTQTIALSLYNIAGPGTYPLGVNSTNFGGIGTVAEAANSWTTPLNGTAGTVIVTSVGSGRIAGTFSFTAADITNPSSTRSVTGGAFDMAVTGTPGTVQPYQGSSMRATFGGTPWIGATIVTVAKSGGVYSFGGSSNTGGAGSGISNVFIALALVNGPGTFQLGGSSVNQVQVSLNSTAYSSSLAGSSGAVVVTSVDANRLKGTFSATLSNGAGGSLTVTDGTFDIGLGH
;
A
#
# COMPACT_ATOMS: atom_id res chain seq x y z
N MET A 1 8.72 -8.35 11.89
CA MET A 1 8.62 -7.33 10.84
C MET A 1 10.04 -6.83 10.59
N SER A 2 10.53 -6.87 9.35
CA SER A 2 11.86 -6.37 9.00
C SER A 2 11.78 -4.88 8.62
N VAL A 3 12.72 -4.07 9.11
CA VAL A 3 12.79 -2.62 8.83
C VAL A 3 14.21 -2.23 8.49
N TYR A 4 14.39 -1.49 7.40
CA TYR A 4 15.63 -0.77 7.10
C TYR A 4 15.40 0.72 7.38
N THR A 5 16.31 1.31 8.15
CA THR A 5 16.33 2.75 8.41
C THR A 5 17.55 3.34 7.73
N ILE A 6 17.32 4.14 6.69
CA ILE A 6 18.36 4.79 5.87
C ILE A 6 18.31 6.27 6.22
N ILE A 7 19.43 6.84 6.68
CA ILE A 7 19.50 8.25 7.06
C ILE A 7 20.70 8.89 6.36
N GLY A 8 20.45 10.02 5.71
CA GLY A 8 21.48 10.90 5.17
C GLY A 8 21.27 12.32 5.69
N ALA A 9 22.35 13.01 6.04
CA ALA A 9 22.30 14.38 6.52
C ALA A 9 23.33 15.24 5.81
N ARG A 10 22.98 16.52 5.59
CA ARG A 10 23.92 17.54 5.12
C ARG A 10 23.68 18.86 5.84
N LEU A 11 24.74 19.63 6.01
CA LEU A 11 24.63 21.01 6.50
C LEU A 11 24.08 21.90 5.38
N LEU A 12 23.07 22.70 5.69
CA LEU A 12 22.55 23.76 4.82
C LEU A 12 23.26 25.10 5.10
N SER A 13 23.46 25.42 6.38
CA SER A 13 24.19 26.60 6.85
C SER A 13 24.45 26.47 8.35
N GLY A 14 25.57 27.00 8.89
CA GLY A 14 25.84 27.11 10.33
C GLY A 14 25.40 25.91 11.18
N THR A 15 24.20 26.01 11.76
CA THR A 15 23.54 24.99 12.61
C THR A 15 22.36 24.26 11.94
N ASN A 16 21.92 24.69 10.76
CA ASN A 16 20.82 24.10 10.01
C ASN A 16 21.29 22.86 9.25
N THR A 17 20.75 21.71 9.63
CA THR A 17 20.97 20.43 8.96
C THR A 17 19.71 20.02 8.20
N GLN A 18 19.88 19.55 6.97
CA GLN A 18 18.85 18.82 6.24
C GLN A 18 19.08 17.32 6.44
N THR A 19 18.07 16.62 6.90
CA THR A 19 18.09 15.16 7.04
C THR A 19 17.05 14.56 6.12
N ILE A 20 17.42 13.50 5.41
CA ILE A 20 16.51 12.62 4.68
C ILE A 20 16.56 11.27 5.38
N ALA A 21 15.40 10.75 5.75
CA ALA A 21 15.25 9.42 6.32
C ALA A 21 14.27 8.58 5.50
N LEU A 22 14.59 7.30 5.31
CA LEU A 22 13.67 6.29 4.79
C LEU A 22 13.48 5.21 5.84
N SER A 23 12.23 4.85 6.11
CA SER A 23 11.87 3.65 6.87
C SER A 23 11.23 2.66 5.91
N LEU A 24 11.96 1.60 5.55
CA LEU A 24 11.54 0.61 4.57
C LEU A 24 11.12 -0.71 5.25
N TYR A 25 9.88 -1.11 5.06
CA TYR A 25 9.22 -2.24 5.68
C TYR A 25 9.15 -3.44 4.74
N ASN A 26 9.42 -4.62 5.30
CA ASN A 26 9.21 -5.92 4.64
C ASN A 26 9.98 -6.07 3.31
N ILE A 27 11.13 -5.42 3.15
CA ILE A 27 11.97 -5.53 1.95
C ILE A 27 12.80 -6.81 2.00
N ALA A 28 12.40 -7.80 1.22
CA ALA A 28 13.07 -9.11 1.16
C ALA A 28 14.14 -9.21 0.07
N GLY A 29 14.16 -8.30 -0.90
CA GLY A 29 15.01 -8.40 -2.06
C GLY A 29 14.98 -7.14 -2.94
N PRO A 30 15.63 -7.20 -4.11
CA PRO A 30 15.51 -6.16 -5.13
C PRO A 30 14.06 -5.99 -5.60
N GLY A 31 13.70 -4.76 -5.96
CA GLY A 31 12.37 -4.44 -6.47
C GLY A 31 12.03 -2.95 -6.37
N THR A 32 10.89 -2.58 -6.92
CA THR A 32 10.33 -1.23 -6.79
C THR A 32 9.22 -1.24 -5.75
N TYR A 33 9.36 -0.39 -4.74
CA TYR A 33 8.43 -0.34 -3.61
C TYR A 33 7.86 1.07 -3.43
N PRO A 34 6.56 1.21 -3.07
CA PRO A 34 5.94 2.50 -2.87
C PRO A 34 6.43 3.16 -1.57
N LEU A 35 6.47 4.49 -1.59
CA LEU A 35 6.55 5.32 -0.39
C LEU A 35 5.19 5.96 -0.10
N GLY A 36 4.91 6.24 1.17
CA GLY A 36 3.57 6.61 1.62
C GLY A 36 2.72 5.40 2.00
N VAL A 37 3.35 4.32 2.44
CA VAL A 37 2.69 3.11 2.98
C VAL A 37 3.22 2.82 4.38
N ASN A 38 2.47 2.08 5.20
CA ASN A 38 2.87 1.77 6.57
C ASN A 38 3.53 0.39 6.71
N SER A 39 3.75 -0.02 7.96
CA SER A 39 4.39 -1.28 8.36
C SER A 39 3.71 -2.56 7.87
N THR A 40 2.43 -2.49 7.51
CA THR A 40 1.67 -3.63 6.99
C THR A 40 1.99 -3.92 5.53
N ASN A 41 2.62 -2.99 4.83
CA ASN A 41 2.91 -3.06 3.41
C ASN A 41 4.37 -3.47 3.12
N PHE A 42 4.62 -3.89 1.88
CA PHE A 42 5.94 -3.74 1.28
C PHE A 42 6.14 -2.29 0.83
N GLY A 43 7.23 -1.64 1.26
CA GLY A 43 7.48 -0.24 0.94
C GLY A 43 7.92 0.56 2.13
N GLY A 44 7.48 1.81 2.26
CA GLY A 44 7.90 2.59 3.40
C GLY A 44 7.41 4.02 3.45
N ILE A 45 8.13 4.78 4.26
CA ILE A 45 7.90 6.20 4.51
C ILE A 45 9.21 6.95 4.24
N GLY A 46 9.11 8.09 3.56
CA GLY A 46 10.20 9.05 3.43
C GLY A 46 9.94 10.28 4.30
N THR A 47 11.00 10.80 4.92
CA THR A 47 10.93 12.00 5.76
C THR A 47 12.05 12.96 5.36
N VAL A 48 11.71 14.24 5.24
CA VAL A 48 12.66 15.36 5.16
C VAL A 48 12.55 16.14 6.45
N ALA A 49 13.67 16.49 7.07
CA ALA A 49 13.72 17.40 8.21
C ALA A 49 14.71 18.53 7.94
N GLU A 50 14.29 19.77 8.20
CA GLU A 50 15.11 20.98 8.04
C GLU A 50 14.86 21.90 9.24
N ALA A 51 15.90 22.13 10.04
CA ALA A 51 15.80 22.89 11.28
C ALA A 51 14.66 22.35 12.19
N ALA A 52 13.63 23.15 12.47
CA ALA A 52 12.49 22.75 13.31
C ALA A 52 11.33 22.10 12.52
N ASN A 53 11.42 22.01 11.19
CA ASN A 53 10.34 21.52 10.35
C ASN A 53 10.59 20.07 9.89
N SER A 54 9.51 19.32 9.70
CA SER A 54 9.57 17.97 9.14
C SER A 54 8.39 17.71 8.20
N TRP A 55 8.70 17.09 7.07
CA TRP A 55 7.75 16.63 6.07
C TRP A 55 7.85 15.12 5.99
N THR A 56 6.72 14.43 5.93
CA THR A 56 6.67 12.98 5.77
C THR A 56 5.81 12.61 4.58
N THR A 57 6.16 11.55 3.86
CA THR A 57 5.32 11.04 2.76
C THR A 57 3.92 10.74 3.28
N PRO A 58 2.86 11.36 2.72
CA PRO A 58 1.49 11.08 3.12
C PRO A 58 1.17 9.58 2.93
N LEU A 59 0.32 9.03 3.80
CA LEU A 59 -0.14 7.64 3.71
C LEU A 59 -1.22 7.48 2.63
N ASN A 60 -0.85 7.76 1.38
CA ASN A 60 -1.71 7.64 0.20
C ASN A 60 -1.24 6.56 -0.78
N GLY A 61 -0.15 5.86 -0.47
CA GLY A 61 0.45 4.81 -1.29
C GLY A 61 1.15 5.27 -2.57
N THR A 62 1.08 6.57 -2.91
CA THR A 62 1.56 7.15 -4.16
C THR A 62 2.52 8.31 -3.96
N ALA A 63 2.96 8.56 -2.72
CA ALA A 63 3.83 9.67 -2.36
C ALA A 63 5.25 9.58 -2.96
N GLY A 64 5.65 8.41 -3.45
CA GLY A 64 6.94 8.21 -4.10
C GLY A 64 7.29 6.75 -4.29
N THR A 65 8.53 6.49 -4.68
CA THR A 65 9.06 5.14 -4.88
C THR A 65 10.49 5.02 -4.35
N VAL A 66 10.83 3.81 -3.94
CA VAL A 66 12.21 3.35 -3.75
C VAL A 66 12.46 2.17 -4.67
N ILE A 67 13.57 2.21 -5.41
CA ILE A 67 14.05 1.11 -6.24
C ILE A 67 15.23 0.50 -5.52
N VAL A 68 15.04 -0.70 -4.99
CA VAL A 68 16.08 -1.46 -4.32
C VAL A 68 16.76 -2.35 -5.37
N THR A 69 18.05 -2.17 -5.58
CA THR A 69 18.82 -2.94 -6.57
C THR A 69 19.55 -4.11 -5.93
N SER A 70 19.86 -4.03 -4.63
CA SER A 70 20.47 -5.13 -3.87
C SER A 70 20.00 -5.13 -2.40
N VAL A 71 19.75 -6.32 -1.87
CA VAL A 71 19.54 -6.62 -0.44
C VAL A 71 20.19 -7.98 -0.19
N GLY A 72 21.14 -8.04 0.73
CA GLY A 72 21.83 -9.28 1.06
C GLY A 72 23.31 -9.05 1.33
N SER A 73 24.00 -10.10 1.81
CA SER A 73 25.45 -10.06 2.06
C SER A 73 25.88 -8.88 2.95
N GLY A 74 25.03 -8.50 3.92
CA GLY A 74 25.29 -7.37 4.81
C GLY A 74 25.22 -5.99 4.13
N ARG A 75 24.57 -5.85 2.96
CA ARG A 75 24.40 -4.57 2.26
C ARG A 75 22.99 -4.36 1.72
N ILE A 76 22.65 -3.09 1.49
CA ILE A 76 21.47 -2.65 0.75
C ILE A 76 21.84 -1.47 -0.14
N ALA A 77 21.37 -1.47 -1.39
CA ALA A 77 21.58 -0.37 -2.33
C ALA A 77 20.32 -0.09 -3.18
N GLY A 78 20.20 1.15 -3.65
CA GLY A 78 19.06 1.58 -4.44
C GLY A 78 18.98 3.08 -4.70
N THR A 79 17.86 3.48 -5.29
CA THR A 79 17.50 4.87 -5.57
C THR A 79 16.12 5.19 -5.03
N PHE A 80 15.79 6.47 -4.85
CA PHE A 80 14.48 6.88 -4.36
C PHE A 80 14.08 8.27 -4.86
N SER A 81 12.77 8.49 -4.93
CA SER A 81 12.17 9.78 -5.24
C SER A 81 10.80 9.87 -4.56
N PHE A 82 10.51 10.96 -3.86
CA PHE A 82 9.22 11.14 -3.18
C PHE A 82 8.86 12.61 -2.95
N THR A 83 7.58 12.85 -2.71
CA THR A 83 7.04 14.11 -2.20
C THR A 83 6.53 13.89 -0.79
N ALA A 84 7.11 14.61 0.16
CA ALA A 84 6.68 14.65 1.54
C ALA A 84 5.86 15.92 1.81
N ALA A 85 4.94 15.84 2.77
CA ALA A 85 4.11 16.95 3.19
C ALA A 85 4.21 17.16 4.71
N ASP A 86 4.02 18.40 5.16
CA ASP A 86 3.90 18.70 6.58
C ASP A 86 2.56 18.15 7.08
N ILE A 87 2.57 17.47 8.22
CA ILE A 87 1.36 16.84 8.77
C ILE A 87 0.31 17.86 9.22
N THR A 88 0.73 19.05 9.64
CA THR A 88 -0.13 20.16 10.08
C THR A 88 -0.50 21.10 8.93
N ASN A 89 0.30 21.12 7.87
CA ASN A 89 0.04 21.90 6.66
C ASN A 89 0.35 21.09 5.39
N PRO A 90 -0.59 20.24 4.91
CA PRO A 90 -0.36 19.37 3.75
C PRO A 90 -0.03 20.11 2.43
N SER A 91 -0.24 21.42 2.35
CA SER A 91 0.18 22.25 1.20
C SER A 91 1.68 22.57 1.22
N SER A 92 2.31 22.54 2.39
CA SER A 92 3.76 22.65 2.56
C SER A 92 4.39 21.31 2.21
N THR A 93 5.12 21.27 1.10
CA THR A 93 5.72 20.05 0.57
C THR A 93 7.23 20.16 0.38
N ARG A 94 7.88 18.99 0.33
CA ARG A 94 9.28 18.81 -0.05
C ARG A 94 9.38 17.65 -1.04
N SER A 95 9.93 17.93 -2.20
CA SER A 95 10.23 16.91 -3.20
C SER A 95 11.69 16.51 -3.10
N VAL A 96 11.94 15.21 -3.02
CA VAL A 96 13.25 14.60 -3.12
C VAL A 96 13.30 13.83 -4.43
N THR A 97 14.26 14.16 -5.29
CA THR A 97 14.48 13.51 -6.59
C THR A 97 15.92 13.05 -6.72
N GLY A 98 16.15 11.96 -7.45
CA GLY A 98 17.51 11.45 -7.71
C GLY A 98 18.26 10.98 -6.46
N GLY A 99 17.55 10.61 -5.39
CA GLY A 99 18.17 10.07 -4.18
C GLY A 99 18.79 8.70 -4.45
N ALA A 100 19.91 8.39 -3.80
CA ALA A 100 20.58 7.09 -3.88
C ALA A 100 21.14 6.68 -2.52
N PHE A 101 21.26 5.39 -2.30
CA PHE A 101 21.92 4.82 -1.12
C PHE A 101 22.67 3.54 -1.50
N ASP A 102 23.79 3.31 -0.84
CA ASP A 102 24.54 2.06 -0.82
C ASP A 102 25.22 1.98 0.54
N MET A 103 24.77 1.06 1.38
CA MET A 103 25.23 0.99 2.75
C MET A 103 25.32 -0.44 3.26
N ALA A 104 26.22 -0.63 4.23
CA ALA A 104 26.24 -1.84 5.03
C ALA A 104 25.00 -1.89 5.94
N VAL A 105 24.50 -3.11 6.15
CA VAL A 105 23.35 -3.39 7.01
C VAL A 105 23.81 -4.26 8.16
N THR A 106 23.38 -3.92 9.38
CA THR A 106 23.53 -4.76 10.56
C THR A 106 22.34 -5.72 10.68
N GLY A 107 22.57 -6.94 11.15
CA GLY A 107 21.54 -7.99 11.23
C GLY A 107 21.55 -8.94 10.03
N THR A 108 20.41 -9.60 9.76
CA THR A 108 20.25 -10.53 8.62
C THR A 108 19.38 -9.87 7.55
N PRO A 109 19.97 -9.24 6.52
CA PRO A 109 19.20 -8.61 5.46
C PRO A 109 18.35 -9.64 4.71
N GLY A 110 17.18 -9.21 4.26
CA GLY A 110 16.31 -9.97 3.37
C GLY A 110 15.40 -11.00 4.04
N THR A 111 15.50 -11.20 5.36
CA THR A 111 14.61 -12.15 6.06
C THR A 111 13.28 -11.51 6.39
N VAL A 112 12.29 -11.72 5.53
CA VAL A 112 10.89 -11.35 5.77
C VAL A 112 10.10 -12.65 5.94
N GLN A 113 9.33 -12.76 7.01
CA GLN A 113 8.49 -13.95 7.22
C GLN A 113 7.48 -14.08 6.08
N PRO A 114 7.11 -15.30 5.66
CA PRO A 114 6.24 -15.48 4.49
C PRO A 114 4.92 -14.72 4.55
N TYR A 115 4.38 -14.46 5.74
CA TYR A 115 3.13 -13.72 5.97
C TYR A 115 3.31 -12.20 6.21
N GLN A 116 4.54 -11.69 6.24
CA GLN A 116 4.80 -10.27 6.50
C GLN A 116 4.78 -9.44 5.22
N GLY A 117 4.27 -8.21 5.36
CA GLY A 117 4.08 -7.30 4.24
C GLY A 117 2.92 -7.72 3.35
N SER A 118 2.12 -6.74 2.93
CA SER A 118 1.03 -6.91 1.99
C SER A 118 1.11 -5.87 0.88
N SER A 119 0.40 -6.10 -0.20
CA SER A 119 0.15 -5.09 -1.23
C SER A 119 -1.26 -5.20 -1.76
N MET A 120 -1.86 -4.07 -2.07
CA MET A 120 -3.14 -3.98 -2.75
C MET A 120 -3.13 -2.71 -3.58
N ARG A 121 -3.48 -2.83 -4.86
CA ARG A 121 -3.59 -1.71 -5.81
C ARG A 121 -4.73 -1.95 -6.76
N ALA A 122 -5.30 -0.88 -7.31
CA ALA A 122 -6.36 -0.93 -8.31
C ALA A 122 -6.45 0.43 -9.02
N THR A 123 -7.36 0.53 -9.98
CA THR A 123 -7.75 1.78 -10.63
C THR A 123 -9.23 2.03 -10.37
N PHE A 124 -9.59 3.17 -9.76
CA PHE A 124 -10.97 3.57 -9.47
C PHE A 124 -11.39 4.70 -10.39
N GLY A 125 -12.35 4.45 -11.30
CA GLY A 125 -12.82 5.47 -12.24
C GLY A 125 -11.68 6.08 -13.09
N GLY A 126 -10.64 5.29 -13.38
CA GLY A 126 -9.45 5.74 -14.11
C GLY A 126 -8.32 6.31 -13.24
N THR A 127 -8.51 6.48 -11.93
CA THR A 127 -7.46 6.97 -11.01
C THR A 127 -6.77 5.80 -10.30
N PRO A 128 -5.43 5.68 -10.40
CA PRO A 128 -4.68 4.66 -9.68
C PRO A 128 -4.79 4.81 -8.17
N TRP A 129 -4.84 3.69 -7.47
CA TRP A 129 -4.90 3.61 -6.02
C TRP A 129 -3.96 2.53 -5.50
N ILE A 130 -3.29 2.82 -4.39
CA ILE A 130 -2.46 1.89 -3.63
C ILE A 130 -2.91 1.96 -2.17
N GLY A 131 -3.23 0.82 -1.57
CA GLY A 131 -3.58 0.74 -0.15
C GLY A 131 -2.36 1.08 0.70
N ALA A 132 -2.39 2.23 1.37
CA ALA A 132 -1.31 2.69 2.26
C ALA A 132 -1.25 1.94 3.58
N THR A 133 -2.36 1.34 3.98
CA THR A 133 -2.46 0.40 5.09
C THR A 133 -3.31 -0.76 4.62
N ILE A 134 -2.89 -1.98 4.92
CA ILE A 134 -3.60 -3.20 4.57
C ILE A 134 -3.85 -4.00 5.83
N VAL A 135 -5.10 -4.42 6.01
CA VAL A 135 -5.52 -5.18 7.19
C VAL A 135 -6.19 -6.47 6.73
N THR A 136 -5.76 -7.59 7.31
CA THR A 136 -6.49 -8.85 7.25
C THR A 136 -7.39 -8.90 8.48
N VAL A 137 -8.71 -8.92 8.25
CA VAL A 137 -9.72 -8.83 9.31
C VAL A 137 -10.13 -10.22 9.79
N ALA A 138 -10.20 -11.21 8.90
CA ALA A 138 -10.54 -12.58 9.27
C ALA A 138 -10.02 -13.61 8.26
N LYS A 139 -9.63 -14.78 8.79
CA LYS A 139 -9.39 -16.03 8.08
C LYS A 139 -10.01 -17.17 8.91
N SER A 140 -11.15 -17.70 8.48
CA SER A 140 -11.78 -18.83 9.17
C SER A 140 -12.65 -19.64 8.21
N GLY A 141 -12.51 -20.96 8.19
CA GLY A 141 -13.38 -21.86 7.43
C GLY A 141 -13.49 -21.55 5.92
N GLY A 142 -12.40 -21.10 5.29
CA GLY A 142 -12.40 -20.70 3.87
C GLY A 142 -13.02 -19.32 3.60
N VAL A 143 -13.38 -18.57 4.64
CA VAL A 143 -13.79 -17.16 4.56
C VAL A 143 -12.58 -16.27 4.79
N TYR A 144 -12.38 -15.32 3.90
CA TYR A 144 -11.31 -14.32 3.94
C TYR A 144 -11.91 -12.94 3.88
N SER A 145 -11.56 -12.08 4.82
CA SER A 145 -11.91 -10.65 4.75
C SER A 145 -10.67 -9.80 4.96
N PHE A 146 -10.40 -8.91 4.02
CA PHE A 146 -9.22 -8.05 4.02
C PHE A 146 -9.54 -6.72 3.33
N GLY A 147 -8.75 -5.71 3.60
CA GLY A 147 -8.99 -4.40 3.01
C GLY A 147 -7.73 -3.53 3.02
N GLY A 148 -7.80 -2.44 2.26
CA GLY A 148 -6.77 -1.42 2.27
C GLY A 148 -7.36 -0.02 2.33
N SER A 149 -6.62 0.91 2.93
CA SER A 149 -7.01 2.31 3.07
C SER A 149 -5.91 3.26 2.61
N SER A 150 -6.28 4.41 2.07
CA SER A 150 -5.43 5.62 2.07
C SER A 150 -5.78 6.45 3.31
N ASN A 151 -4.83 6.64 4.22
CA ASN A 151 -5.09 7.22 5.55
C ASN A 151 -4.97 8.75 5.59
N THR A 152 -4.51 9.40 4.52
CA THR A 152 -4.37 10.87 4.50
C THR A 152 -5.05 11.49 3.29
N GLY A 153 -6.00 12.38 3.55
CA GLY A 153 -6.51 13.37 2.59
C GLY A 153 -5.49 14.47 2.30
N GLY A 154 -4.26 14.11 1.91
CA GLY A 154 -3.27 15.07 1.43
C GLY A 154 -3.80 15.77 0.18
N ALA A 155 -3.75 17.11 0.18
CA ALA A 155 -4.10 18.03 -0.91
C ALA A 155 -4.94 17.43 -2.07
N GLY A 156 -6.22 17.14 -1.81
CA GLY A 156 -7.21 16.96 -2.87
C GLY A 156 -7.66 15.55 -3.25
N SER A 157 -7.30 14.48 -2.52
CA SER A 157 -7.91 13.15 -2.74
C SER A 157 -8.57 12.63 -1.47
N GLY A 158 -9.87 12.42 -1.51
CA GLY A 158 -10.61 11.88 -0.38
C GLY A 158 -10.19 10.45 -0.03
N ILE A 159 -10.53 10.08 1.20
CA ILE A 159 -10.26 8.77 1.77
C ILE A 159 -10.83 7.71 0.82
N SER A 160 -9.96 6.79 0.39
CA SER A 160 -10.31 5.67 -0.48
C SER A 160 -10.02 4.36 0.24
N ASN A 161 -11.08 3.64 0.60
CA ASN A 161 -11.00 2.36 1.29
C ASN A 161 -11.54 1.26 0.40
N VAL A 162 -10.87 0.12 0.36
CA VAL A 162 -11.34 -1.12 -0.27
C VAL A 162 -11.53 -2.17 0.81
N PHE A 163 -12.65 -2.87 0.76
CA PHE A 163 -12.90 -4.06 1.54
C PHE A 163 -13.29 -5.20 0.61
N ILE A 164 -12.69 -6.37 0.80
CA ILE A 164 -12.97 -7.59 0.06
C ILE A 164 -13.32 -8.69 1.07
N ALA A 165 -14.46 -9.35 0.85
CA ALA A 165 -14.86 -10.56 1.56
C ALA A 165 -15.10 -11.69 0.55
N LEU A 166 -14.42 -12.81 0.75
CA LEU A 166 -14.56 -14.02 -0.06
C LEU A 166 -15.00 -15.17 0.83
N ALA A 167 -15.92 -16.00 0.34
CA ALA A 167 -16.34 -17.22 1.00
C ALA A 167 -15.94 -18.45 0.19
N LEU A 168 -15.78 -19.59 0.89
CA LEU A 168 -15.50 -20.90 0.29
C LEU A 168 -14.21 -20.94 -0.54
N VAL A 169 -13.19 -20.18 -0.14
CA VAL A 169 -11.88 -20.18 -0.80
C VAL A 169 -11.09 -21.42 -0.38
N ASN A 170 -11.22 -22.49 -1.18
CA ASN A 170 -10.52 -23.77 -0.99
C ASN A 170 -9.27 -23.93 -1.87
N GLY A 171 -8.94 -22.92 -2.67
CA GLY A 171 -7.85 -22.94 -3.64
C GLY A 171 -7.93 -21.76 -4.59
N PRO A 172 -7.06 -21.72 -5.62
CA PRO A 172 -7.20 -20.79 -6.73
C PRO A 172 -8.57 -20.92 -7.40
N GLY A 173 -9.14 -19.81 -7.83
CA GLY A 173 -10.47 -19.79 -8.44
C GLY A 173 -11.02 -18.38 -8.68
N THR A 174 -12.15 -18.33 -9.36
CA THR A 174 -12.86 -17.09 -9.68
C THR A 174 -14.13 -16.98 -8.84
N PHE A 175 -14.21 -15.91 -8.06
CA PHE A 175 -15.28 -15.61 -7.12
C PHE A 175 -16.11 -14.47 -7.69
N GLN A 176 -17.30 -14.79 -8.22
CA GLN A 176 -18.17 -13.83 -8.88
C GLN A 176 -18.70 -12.77 -7.88
N LEU A 177 -18.88 -11.55 -8.36
CA LEU A 177 -19.46 -10.43 -7.63
C LEU A 177 -20.79 -10.02 -8.27
N GLY A 178 -21.69 -9.41 -7.49
CA GLY A 178 -23.01 -9.01 -7.96
C GLY A 178 -24.09 -10.08 -7.75
N GLY A 179 -25.34 -9.67 -7.95
CA GLY A 179 -26.52 -10.55 -7.81
C GLY A 179 -26.66 -11.11 -6.39
N SER A 180 -26.86 -12.42 -6.29
CA SER A 180 -26.97 -13.16 -5.02
C SER A 180 -25.63 -13.72 -4.51
N SER A 181 -24.49 -13.23 -5.02
CA SER A 181 -23.18 -13.70 -4.57
C SER A 181 -22.93 -13.36 -3.11
N VAL A 182 -22.33 -14.29 -2.39
CA VAL A 182 -21.84 -14.11 -1.02
C VAL A 182 -20.47 -13.39 -0.97
N ASN A 183 -19.80 -13.26 -2.12
CA ASN A 183 -18.54 -12.55 -2.23
C ASN A 183 -18.78 -11.06 -2.45
N GLN A 184 -17.97 -10.22 -1.81
CA GLN A 184 -18.18 -8.78 -1.80
C GLN A 184 -16.89 -8.02 -2.04
N VAL A 185 -17.02 -6.94 -2.83
CA VAL A 185 -16.08 -5.83 -2.87
C VAL A 185 -16.85 -4.56 -2.52
N GLN A 186 -16.32 -3.79 -1.58
CA GLN A 186 -16.82 -2.46 -1.24
C GLN A 186 -15.70 -1.44 -1.44
N VAL A 187 -16.03 -0.29 -2.00
CA VAL A 187 -15.13 0.84 -2.15
C VAL A 187 -15.78 2.08 -1.58
N SER A 188 -15.14 2.74 -0.63
CA SER A 188 -15.52 4.11 -0.25
C SER A 188 -14.59 5.07 -0.95
N LEU A 189 -15.13 6.00 -1.73
CA LEU A 189 -14.37 7.02 -2.47
C LEU A 189 -15.01 8.38 -2.20
N ASN A 190 -14.26 9.32 -1.62
CA ASN A 190 -14.74 10.68 -1.30
C ASN A 190 -16.08 10.66 -0.52
N SER A 191 -16.16 9.85 0.53
CA SER A 191 -17.37 9.63 1.34
C SER A 191 -18.56 8.95 0.64
N THR A 192 -18.42 8.58 -0.63
CA THR A 192 -19.43 7.78 -1.34
C THR A 192 -19.06 6.31 -1.24
N ALA A 193 -19.98 5.50 -0.71
CA ALA A 193 -19.81 4.05 -0.65
C ALA A 193 -20.37 3.38 -1.91
N TYR A 194 -19.57 2.53 -2.51
CA TYR A 194 -19.92 1.66 -3.62
C TYR A 194 -19.78 0.20 -3.16
N SER A 195 -20.72 -0.66 -3.54
CA SER A 195 -20.73 -2.05 -3.10
C SER A 195 -21.18 -2.98 -4.21
N SER A 196 -20.51 -4.13 -4.32
CA SER A 196 -20.90 -5.18 -5.26
C SER A 196 -22.19 -5.91 -4.86
N SER A 197 -22.70 -5.68 -3.65
CA SER A 197 -23.95 -6.26 -3.17
C SER A 197 -25.20 -5.51 -3.65
N LEU A 198 -25.03 -4.39 -4.34
CA LEU A 198 -26.12 -3.56 -4.81
C LEU A 198 -26.52 -3.91 -6.25
N ALA A 199 -27.79 -3.69 -6.58
CA ALA A 199 -28.30 -3.94 -7.92
C ALA A 199 -27.51 -3.18 -9.00
N GLY A 200 -27.29 -3.83 -10.14
CA GLY A 200 -26.47 -3.30 -11.24
C GLY A 200 -24.96 -3.48 -11.06
N SER A 201 -24.50 -4.01 -9.93
CA SER A 201 -23.09 -4.35 -9.74
C SER A 201 -22.72 -5.70 -10.36
N SER A 202 -21.47 -5.84 -10.80
CA SER A 202 -20.92 -7.06 -11.39
C SER A 202 -19.40 -7.08 -11.25
N GLY A 203 -18.78 -8.23 -11.49
CA GLY A 203 -17.33 -8.37 -11.48
C GLY A 203 -16.87 -9.71 -10.94
N ALA A 204 -15.58 -9.82 -10.65
CA ALA A 204 -15.02 -10.99 -10.01
C ALA A 204 -13.76 -10.66 -9.21
N VAL A 205 -13.50 -11.50 -8.22
CA VAL A 205 -12.19 -11.63 -7.59
C VAL A 205 -11.58 -12.95 -8.06
N VAL A 206 -10.35 -12.92 -8.58
CA VAL A 206 -9.62 -14.11 -9.01
C VAL A 206 -8.52 -14.39 -8.00
N VAL A 207 -8.66 -15.45 -7.21
CA VAL A 207 -7.58 -15.95 -6.35
C VAL A 207 -6.64 -16.79 -7.21
N THR A 208 -5.39 -16.37 -7.30
CA THR A 208 -4.35 -17.08 -8.07
C THR A 208 -3.53 -18.02 -7.20
N SER A 209 -3.42 -17.72 -5.90
CA SER A 209 -2.78 -18.60 -4.92
C SER A 209 -3.34 -18.36 -3.52
N VAL A 210 -3.46 -19.42 -2.75
CA VAL A 210 -3.81 -19.37 -1.34
C VAL A 210 -3.04 -20.47 -0.61
N ASP A 211 -2.37 -20.10 0.48
CA ASP A 211 -1.69 -21.03 1.37
C ASP A 211 -1.85 -20.61 2.85
N ALA A 212 -1.08 -21.23 3.74
CA ALA A 212 -1.13 -20.92 5.16
C ALA A 212 -0.78 -19.45 5.47
N ASN A 213 0.11 -18.83 4.69
CA ASN A 213 0.73 -17.54 4.91
C ASN A 213 0.26 -16.44 3.97
N ARG A 214 -0.27 -16.79 2.79
CA ARG A 214 -0.53 -15.85 1.69
C ARG A 214 -1.87 -16.09 1.00
N LEU A 215 -2.50 -14.98 0.62
CA LEU A 215 -3.62 -14.95 -0.32
C LEU A 215 -3.27 -13.95 -1.43
N LYS A 216 -3.23 -14.40 -2.68
CA LYS A 216 -2.87 -13.55 -3.83
C LYS A 216 -3.92 -13.65 -4.93
N GLY A 217 -4.07 -12.58 -5.68
CA GLY A 217 -5.06 -12.55 -6.74
C GLY A 217 -5.26 -11.19 -7.37
N THR A 218 -6.33 -11.10 -8.16
CA THR A 218 -6.77 -9.91 -8.86
C THR A 218 -8.25 -9.64 -8.61
N PHE A 219 -8.71 -8.44 -8.89
CA PHE A 219 -10.13 -8.10 -8.83
C PHE A 219 -10.48 -7.00 -9.84
N SER A 220 -11.69 -7.09 -10.38
CA SER A 220 -12.30 -6.04 -11.20
C SER A 220 -13.81 -6.08 -11.01
N ALA A 221 -14.43 -4.91 -11.04
CA ALA A 221 -15.86 -4.78 -10.78
C ALA A 221 -16.46 -3.49 -11.31
N THR A 222 -17.75 -3.52 -11.58
CA THR A 222 -18.60 -2.32 -11.60
C THR A 222 -19.41 -2.34 -10.32
N LEU A 223 -19.27 -1.31 -9.49
CA LEU A 223 -19.91 -1.21 -8.18
C LEU A 223 -20.97 -0.10 -8.19
N SER A 224 -22.14 -0.34 -7.61
CA SER A 224 -23.20 0.67 -7.48
C SER A 224 -23.15 1.36 -6.11
N ASN A 225 -23.72 2.56 -5.98
CA ASN A 225 -23.84 3.27 -4.68
C ASN A 225 -25.28 3.37 -4.12
N GLY A 226 -26.26 2.73 -4.78
CA GLY A 226 -27.67 2.76 -4.38
C GLY A 226 -28.42 4.05 -4.75
N ALA A 227 -27.71 5.13 -5.06
CA ALA A 227 -28.25 6.40 -5.57
C ALA A 227 -28.20 6.51 -7.11
N GLY A 228 -27.97 5.39 -7.80
CA GLY A 228 -27.81 5.33 -9.26
C GLY A 228 -26.40 5.63 -9.79
N GLY A 229 -25.45 5.99 -8.91
CA GLY A 229 -24.05 6.13 -9.26
C GLY A 229 -23.35 4.77 -9.40
N SER A 230 -22.36 4.71 -10.29
CA SER A 230 -21.51 3.54 -10.49
C SER A 230 -20.02 3.90 -10.42
N LEU A 231 -19.20 2.95 -9.99
CA LEU A 231 -17.75 3.03 -9.95
C LEU A 231 -17.16 1.82 -10.66
N THR A 232 -16.36 2.08 -11.70
CA THR A 232 -15.56 1.03 -12.35
C THR A 232 -14.24 0.85 -11.60
N VAL A 233 -13.95 -0.39 -11.25
CA VAL A 233 -12.70 -0.84 -10.63
C VAL A 233 -11.99 -1.76 -11.61
N THR A 234 -10.79 -1.38 -12.05
CA THR A 234 -9.93 -2.17 -12.94
C THR A 234 -8.57 -2.42 -12.33
N ASP A 235 -7.81 -3.35 -12.93
CA ASP A 235 -6.40 -3.61 -12.60
C ASP A 235 -6.13 -3.89 -11.11
N GLY A 236 -7.15 -4.39 -10.42
CA GLY A 236 -7.06 -4.74 -9.02
C GLY A 236 -6.12 -5.92 -8.83
N THR A 237 -5.12 -5.78 -7.96
CA THR A 237 -4.23 -6.87 -7.56
C THR A 237 -4.02 -6.83 -6.05
N PHE A 238 -3.84 -7.99 -5.43
CA PHE A 238 -3.52 -8.12 -4.02
C PHE A 238 -2.52 -9.25 -3.76
N ASP A 239 -1.69 -9.02 -2.74
CA ASP A 239 -0.83 -10.01 -2.10
C ASP A 239 -0.96 -9.76 -0.59
N ILE A 240 -1.69 -10.62 0.10
CA ILE A 240 -2.10 -10.43 1.49
C ILE A 240 -1.39 -11.43 2.39
N GLY A 241 -0.73 -10.90 3.41
CA GLY A 241 -0.23 -11.69 4.53
C GLY A 241 -1.38 -12.23 5.39
N LEU A 242 -1.41 -13.53 5.63
CA LEU A 242 -2.45 -14.22 6.40
C LEU A 242 -2.04 -14.55 7.84
N GLY A 243 -0.86 -14.11 8.27
CA GLY A 243 -0.28 -14.49 9.54
C GLY A 243 -0.80 -13.64 10.69
N HIS A 244 -1.95 -14.05 11.24
CA HIS A 244 -2.31 -13.99 12.65
C HIS A 244 -3.31 -15.11 12.94
#